data_AF-A0A0D3KWS1-F1
#
_entry.id   AF-A0A0D3KWS1-F1
#
_cell.length_a   1.000
_cell.length_b   1.000
_cell.length_c   1.000
_cell.angle_alpha   90.00
_cell.angle_beta   90.00
_cell.angle_gamma   90.00
#
_symmetry.space_group_name_H-M   'P 1'
#
loop_
_entity.id
_entity.type
_entity.pdbx_description
1 polymer ?
#
loop_
_entity_poly.entity_id
_entity_poly.type
_entity_poly.pdbx_seq_one_letter_code
_entity_poly.pdbx_strand_id
1 'polypeptide(L)'
;MLQAGSVCTSSIPKDALTAGCAAWCSLRQKTSHCEFCKCRSCEFCVPVELIDHVYASAGASMVDCEDAIEVSPPLEEVSIDMCKAACDDAFPECLAFDYSGRGGRCTLRVGDGEPVSFCVQLGASTFWRVEVPSADADDARVAAANAAEAESEAAAEAAAEAAESEAPRRIIVQGERLLDSSSGEELLLHGVNIFLDYLRFDDIALLRKLLPAANLVRLVGFWVIIAAKARFAAGESYPEAADVFHDTRLASAFEAMWRHIAGAMVDQPMLAGFEVMSEPRSKVTEQATVRRFYESVCSGVHLADRRIPIPCVVGPTPYYKVWQLNSSMILQLPTGAPMPDVLYTFDFYDPWDFITAEPAAEGLGYPGDYPCGVAFRGWVRNFCDNASQVVRVDRSWLETLLDYPSTLARTHRVPVFSNQWGVKHSVRSGRLAYASDVAGLFEERRIHSALWIWRSYRNEKWGFELVHEDKERRETEDVPLMRLLNGVWSGQVSSPSPSLLPPPPPQEAESLAMGGRFKCSTALDPLANCWSQRCCSDPAYTCYVNFPTLAHCRTGSAGGRLIGTPQSTLVRRNGFAVMPTDEPDAAPEALAHPHDFTVVSLADIRDAYTHAVAQLTADPVALVSA
;
A
#
# COMPACT_ATOMS: atom_id res chain seq x y z
N MET A 1 -1.47 46.51 -7.13
CA MET A 1 -0.84 46.74 -8.45
C MET A 1 -0.68 45.38 -9.11
N LEU A 2 -0.93 45.26 -10.42
CA LEU A 2 -0.59 44.03 -11.15
C LEU A 2 0.94 43.95 -11.26
N GLN A 3 1.54 42.81 -10.90
CA GLN A 3 2.94 42.55 -11.22
C GLN A 3 3.09 42.41 -12.74
N ALA A 4 4.18 42.95 -13.29
CA ALA A 4 4.54 42.68 -14.68
C ALA A 4 5.00 41.22 -14.79
N GLY A 5 4.33 40.43 -15.64
CA GLY A 5 4.72 39.04 -15.89
C GLY A 5 6.15 38.95 -16.43
N SER A 6 6.84 37.84 -16.12
CA SER A 6 8.22 37.61 -16.55
C SER A 6 8.35 37.68 -18.07
N VAL A 7 9.45 38.25 -18.56
CA VAL A 7 9.72 38.32 -20.02
C VAL A 7 9.82 36.90 -20.57
N CYS A 8 9.09 36.64 -21.65
CA CYS A 8 8.95 35.31 -22.23
C CYS A 8 9.25 35.34 -23.72
N THR A 9 9.85 34.26 -24.22
CA THR A 9 10.16 34.07 -25.64
C THR A 9 9.46 32.82 -26.17
N SER A 10 8.87 32.96 -27.35
CA SER A 10 8.04 31.97 -28.03
C SER A 10 8.37 32.00 -29.52
N SER A 11 8.43 30.82 -30.13
CA SER A 11 8.60 30.64 -31.58
C SER A 11 7.33 30.98 -32.38
N ILE A 12 6.21 31.17 -31.69
CA ILE A 12 4.88 31.23 -32.30
C ILE A 12 4.53 32.68 -32.71
N PRO A 13 4.21 32.95 -34.00
CA PRO A 13 3.94 34.31 -34.46
C PRO A 13 2.77 34.98 -33.74
N LYS A 14 2.98 36.24 -33.31
CA LYS A 14 1.99 37.10 -32.62
C LYS A 14 1.58 36.63 -31.21
N ASP A 15 2.41 35.82 -30.56
CA ASP A 15 2.29 35.53 -29.13
C ASP A 15 2.65 36.74 -28.24
N ALA A 16 2.53 36.62 -26.91
CA ALA A 16 2.90 37.67 -25.96
C ALA A 16 4.40 37.70 -25.66
N LEU A 17 4.92 38.86 -25.25
CA LEU A 17 6.31 39.05 -24.81
C LEU A 17 6.52 38.80 -23.31
N THR A 18 5.44 38.50 -22.59
CA THR A 18 5.41 38.25 -21.14
C THR A 18 4.62 36.97 -20.86
N ALA A 19 5.08 36.18 -19.90
CA ALA A 19 4.35 35.02 -19.41
C ALA A 19 3.03 35.45 -18.72
N GLY A 20 1.95 34.72 -18.97
CA GLY A 20 0.65 34.94 -18.38
C GLY A 20 -0.25 33.71 -18.47
N CYS A 21 -1.48 33.84 -17.99
CA CYS A 21 -2.54 32.85 -18.19
C CYS A 21 -3.78 33.52 -18.79
N ALA A 22 -4.01 33.30 -20.09
CA ALA A 22 -5.18 33.80 -20.80
C ALA A 22 -6.38 32.85 -20.63
N ALA A 23 -7.59 33.40 -20.59
CA ALA A 23 -8.84 32.66 -20.29
C ALA A 23 -9.24 31.57 -21.31
N TRP A 24 -8.47 31.36 -22.39
CA TRP A 24 -8.66 30.28 -23.37
C TRP A 24 -7.68 29.11 -23.18
N CYS A 25 -6.65 29.27 -22.36
CA CYS A 25 -5.70 28.19 -22.03
C CYS A 25 -6.42 27.14 -21.17
N SER A 26 -6.28 25.84 -21.47
CA SER A 26 -6.95 24.76 -20.74
C SER A 26 -6.09 23.51 -20.58
N LEU A 27 -6.33 22.73 -19.51
CA LEU A 27 -5.62 21.47 -19.29
C LEU A 27 -5.81 20.48 -20.46
N ARG A 28 -7.01 20.44 -21.07
CA ARG A 28 -7.34 19.56 -22.21
C ARG A 28 -6.54 19.85 -23.48
N GLN A 29 -5.93 21.02 -23.60
CA GLN A 29 -5.16 21.44 -24.77
C GLN A 29 -3.69 21.79 -24.45
N LYS A 30 -3.19 21.38 -23.27
CA LYS A 30 -1.83 21.59 -22.73
C LYS A 30 -0.73 21.50 -23.81
N THR A 31 -0.71 20.40 -24.57
CA THR A 31 0.29 20.11 -25.61
C THR A 31 0.28 21.08 -26.80
N SER A 32 -0.85 21.74 -27.07
CA SER A 32 -1.00 22.66 -28.21
C SER A 32 -0.70 24.12 -27.87
N HIS A 33 -0.78 24.52 -26.59
CA HIS A 33 -0.68 25.93 -26.22
C HIS A 33 0.26 26.28 -25.06
N CYS A 34 0.83 25.33 -24.30
CA CYS A 34 1.77 25.70 -23.23
C CYS A 34 3.12 26.24 -23.74
N GLU A 35 3.45 26.07 -25.03
CA GLU A 35 4.56 26.79 -25.66
C GLU A 35 4.31 28.31 -25.68
N PHE A 36 3.03 28.74 -25.74
CA PHE A 36 2.65 30.15 -25.81
C PHE A 36 2.91 30.86 -24.48
N CYS A 37 3.60 31.99 -24.53
CA CYS A 37 3.77 32.91 -23.41
C CYS A 37 2.43 33.34 -22.80
N LYS A 38 1.37 33.46 -23.60
CA LYS A 38 -0.02 33.71 -23.13
C LYS A 38 -0.59 32.64 -22.19
N CYS A 39 0.01 31.44 -22.16
CA CYS A 39 -0.41 30.33 -21.29
C CYS A 39 0.69 29.87 -20.30
N ARG A 40 1.95 30.28 -20.43
CA ARG A 40 3.06 29.76 -19.58
C ARG A 40 2.95 30.04 -18.08
N SER A 41 2.12 30.99 -17.64
CA SER A 41 1.82 31.20 -16.22
C SER A 41 0.49 30.59 -15.78
N CYS A 42 -0.18 29.81 -16.63
CA CYS A 42 -1.21 28.89 -16.16
C CYS A 42 -0.53 27.74 -15.42
N GLU A 43 -1.06 27.37 -14.26
CA GLU A 43 -0.56 26.31 -13.37
C GLU A 43 -0.19 25.02 -14.12
N PHE A 44 -1.08 24.52 -14.98
CA PHE A 44 -0.85 23.32 -15.79
C PHE A 44 0.20 23.46 -16.92
N CYS A 45 0.66 24.68 -17.24
CA CYS A 45 1.65 24.97 -18.27
C CYS A 45 3.04 25.33 -17.73
N VAL A 46 3.21 25.53 -16.42
CA VAL A 46 4.52 25.78 -15.82
C VAL A 46 5.43 24.56 -16.05
N PRO A 47 6.66 24.72 -16.56
CA PRO A 47 7.59 23.61 -16.74
C PRO A 47 7.86 22.87 -15.43
N VAL A 48 7.86 21.54 -15.49
CA VAL A 48 7.85 20.66 -14.31
C VAL A 48 9.25 20.51 -13.67
N GLU A 49 10.23 21.31 -14.10
CA GLU A 49 11.61 21.36 -13.57
C GLU A 49 11.71 21.88 -12.12
N LEU A 50 10.57 22.24 -11.51
CA LEU A 50 10.42 22.66 -10.11
C LEU A 50 9.46 21.74 -9.31
N ILE A 51 9.03 20.60 -9.88
CA ILE A 51 8.14 19.63 -9.24
C ILE A 51 8.68 18.22 -9.49
N ASP A 52 9.40 17.65 -8.53
CA ASP A 52 9.88 16.27 -8.62
C ASP A 52 8.70 15.27 -8.57
N HIS A 53 8.43 14.66 -9.72
CA HIS A 53 7.59 13.47 -9.96
C HIS A 53 6.06 13.60 -9.88
N VAL A 54 5.40 13.42 -11.04
CA VAL A 54 4.19 12.59 -11.19
C VAL A 54 4.26 11.85 -12.53
N TYR A 55 3.98 10.54 -12.52
CA TYR A 55 3.58 9.77 -13.72
C TYR A 55 2.29 9.00 -13.42
N ALA A 56 1.46 8.81 -14.44
CA ALA A 56 0.34 7.87 -14.43
C ALA A 56 0.07 7.40 -15.86
N SER A 57 -0.25 6.13 -16.03
CA SER A 57 -0.72 5.53 -17.27
C SER A 57 -1.73 4.43 -16.95
N ALA A 58 -2.95 4.53 -17.49
CA ALA A 58 -3.95 3.47 -17.37
C ALA A 58 -3.51 2.23 -18.17
N GLY A 59 -3.96 1.06 -17.72
CA GLY A 59 -3.52 -0.23 -18.28
C GLY A 59 -4.36 -0.76 -19.44
N ALA A 60 -3.86 -1.85 -20.03
CA ALA A 60 -4.58 -2.78 -20.88
C ALA A 60 -3.99 -4.18 -20.69
N SER A 61 -4.81 -5.24 -20.83
CA SER A 61 -4.34 -6.63 -20.75
C SER A 61 -3.58 -7.03 -22.02
N MET A 62 -2.62 -7.95 -21.89
CA MET A 62 -1.74 -8.41 -22.97
C MET A 62 -1.90 -9.92 -23.19
N VAL A 63 -1.78 -10.37 -24.44
CA VAL A 63 -1.78 -11.77 -24.87
C VAL A 63 -0.68 -11.96 -25.92
N ASP A 64 0.00 -13.11 -25.90
CA ASP A 64 1.19 -13.40 -26.70
C ASP A 64 0.87 -13.80 -28.16
N CYS A 65 1.89 -13.83 -29.03
CA CYS A 65 1.75 -14.11 -30.47
C CYS A 65 2.81 -15.13 -30.96
N GLU A 66 2.42 -16.40 -31.15
CA GLU A 66 3.36 -17.46 -31.59
C GLU A 66 3.37 -17.74 -33.11
N ASP A 67 2.33 -17.38 -33.86
CA ASP A 67 2.16 -17.74 -35.29
C ASP A 67 2.29 -16.53 -36.26
N ALA A 68 3.49 -16.00 -36.45
CA ALA A 68 3.78 -14.97 -37.47
C ALA A 68 5.16 -15.14 -38.12
N ILE A 69 5.28 -14.81 -39.41
CA ILE A 69 6.51 -14.98 -40.19
C ILE A 69 7.50 -13.83 -39.90
N GLU A 70 8.74 -14.19 -39.58
CA GLU A 70 9.82 -13.26 -39.25
C GLU A 70 10.36 -12.54 -40.51
N VAL A 71 10.37 -11.20 -40.49
CA VAL A 71 10.97 -10.37 -41.55
C VAL A 71 11.81 -9.26 -40.90
N SER A 72 13.13 -9.39 -40.94
CA SER A 72 14.08 -8.46 -40.29
C SER A 72 14.96 -7.71 -41.30
N PRO A 73 14.61 -6.46 -41.68
CA PRO A 73 15.55 -5.52 -42.28
C PRO A 73 16.39 -4.82 -41.19
N PRO A 74 17.65 -4.41 -41.47
CA PRO A 74 18.49 -3.68 -40.54
C PRO A 74 18.03 -2.22 -40.33
N LEU A 75 18.43 -1.63 -39.20
CA LEU A 75 18.06 -0.29 -38.75
C LEU A 75 18.82 0.85 -39.49
N GLU A 76 18.51 1.07 -40.76
CA GLU A 76 18.81 2.34 -41.48
C GLU A 76 17.55 2.90 -42.16
N GLU A 77 17.63 4.10 -42.74
CA GLU A 77 16.46 4.91 -43.11
C GLU A 77 15.50 4.18 -44.08
N VAL A 78 14.28 3.92 -43.60
CA VAL A 78 13.19 3.33 -44.40
C VAL A 78 12.82 4.30 -45.52
N SER A 79 13.21 3.94 -46.74
CA SER A 79 12.92 4.69 -47.95
C SER A 79 11.55 4.35 -48.54
N ILE A 80 11.02 5.24 -49.38
CA ILE A 80 9.75 5.03 -50.09
C ILE A 80 9.79 3.78 -51.00
N ASP A 81 10.95 3.51 -51.61
CA ASP A 81 11.16 2.35 -52.47
C ASP A 81 11.19 1.02 -51.69
N MET A 82 11.72 1.02 -50.46
CA MET A 82 11.67 -0.14 -49.57
C MET A 82 10.23 -0.47 -49.14
N CYS A 83 9.40 0.54 -48.91
CA CYS A 83 8.00 0.32 -48.57
C CYS A 83 7.13 -0.04 -49.77
N LYS A 84 7.50 0.41 -50.99
CA LYS A 84 6.93 -0.17 -52.21
C LYS A 84 7.32 -1.64 -52.35
N ALA A 85 8.58 -2.00 -52.17
CA ALA A 85 9.02 -3.40 -52.25
C ALA A 85 8.31 -4.29 -51.22
N ALA A 86 8.15 -3.84 -49.97
CA ALA A 86 7.41 -4.56 -48.94
C ALA A 86 5.90 -4.70 -49.25
N CYS A 87 5.29 -3.70 -49.90
CA CYS A 87 3.92 -3.77 -50.42
C CYS A 87 3.81 -4.83 -51.53
N ASP A 88 4.72 -4.79 -52.52
CA ASP A 88 4.74 -5.69 -53.67
C ASP A 88 5.06 -7.16 -53.29
N ASP A 89 5.94 -7.41 -52.30
CA ASP A 89 6.29 -8.76 -51.81
C ASP A 89 5.22 -9.37 -50.88
N ALA A 90 4.56 -8.55 -50.05
CA ALA A 90 3.60 -9.07 -49.06
C ALA A 90 2.31 -9.60 -49.69
N PHE A 91 1.80 -8.91 -50.74
CA PHE A 91 0.56 -9.31 -51.43
C PHE A 91 0.63 -8.96 -52.93
N PRO A 92 0.30 -9.90 -53.84
CA PRO A 92 0.17 -9.61 -55.28
C PRO A 92 -0.89 -8.56 -55.65
N GLU A 93 -1.71 -8.15 -54.67
CA GLU A 93 -2.84 -7.22 -54.81
C GLU A 93 -2.66 -5.96 -53.93
N CYS A 94 -1.43 -5.59 -53.56
CA CYS A 94 -1.16 -4.37 -52.79
C CYS A 94 -1.39 -3.10 -53.64
N LEU A 95 -2.62 -2.58 -53.62
CA LEU A 95 -3.07 -1.49 -54.50
C LEU A 95 -2.57 -0.09 -54.09
N ALA A 96 -2.27 0.15 -52.80
CA ALA A 96 -1.82 1.46 -52.31
C ALA A 96 -1.01 1.38 -51.01
N PHE A 97 -0.05 2.30 -50.86
CA PHE A 97 0.69 2.55 -49.62
C PHE A 97 0.87 4.06 -49.40
N ASP A 98 1.09 4.47 -48.15
CA ASP A 98 1.40 5.85 -47.77
C ASP A 98 2.76 5.92 -47.04
N TYR A 99 3.50 7.02 -47.24
CA TYR A 99 4.86 7.23 -46.73
C TYR A 99 5.00 8.60 -46.07
N SER A 100 5.12 8.62 -44.75
CA SER A 100 5.37 9.86 -44.00
C SER A 100 6.88 10.09 -43.84
N GLY A 101 7.44 11.00 -44.63
CA GLY A 101 8.87 11.36 -44.63
C GLY A 101 9.43 12.02 -43.35
N ARG A 102 8.68 12.03 -42.23
CA ARG A 102 9.20 12.31 -40.89
C ARG A 102 9.09 11.05 -40.05
N GLY A 103 10.22 10.36 -39.87
CA GLY A 103 10.31 9.16 -39.03
C GLY A 103 10.25 7.83 -39.79
N GLY A 104 10.37 7.82 -41.13
CA GLY A 104 10.51 6.58 -41.91
C GLY A 104 9.32 5.61 -41.78
N ARG A 105 8.11 6.13 -41.59
CA ARG A 105 6.92 5.32 -41.31
C ARG A 105 6.10 5.10 -42.57
N CYS A 106 5.71 3.86 -42.79
CA CYS A 106 4.90 3.41 -43.92
C CYS A 106 3.59 2.83 -43.42
N THR A 107 2.51 3.01 -44.18
CA THR A 107 1.21 2.42 -43.87
C THR A 107 0.67 1.72 -45.11
N LEU A 108 0.45 0.41 -45.00
CA LEU A 108 -0.13 -0.41 -46.05
C LEU A 108 -1.65 -0.48 -45.88
N ARG A 109 -2.39 -0.43 -46.99
CA ARG A 109 -3.85 -0.62 -47.02
C ARG A 109 -4.20 -1.66 -48.09
N VAL A 110 -5.28 -2.39 -47.88
CA VAL A 110 -5.83 -3.32 -48.87
C VAL A 110 -7.25 -2.88 -49.19
N GLY A 111 -7.53 -2.68 -50.49
CA GLY A 111 -8.81 -2.16 -50.96
C GLY A 111 -9.11 -0.72 -50.51
N ASP A 112 -10.41 -0.40 -50.43
CA ASP A 112 -10.93 0.96 -50.45
C ASP A 112 -10.84 1.74 -49.11
N GLY A 113 -10.08 1.25 -48.12
CA GLY A 113 -9.83 2.06 -46.91
C GLY A 113 -9.05 1.39 -45.78
N GLU A 114 -9.22 0.09 -45.54
CA GLU A 114 -8.78 -0.50 -44.27
C GLU A 114 -7.24 -0.64 -44.15
N PRO A 115 -6.65 -0.25 -43.00
CA PRO A 115 -5.25 -0.47 -42.71
C PRO A 115 -5.02 -1.93 -42.28
N VAL A 116 -4.06 -2.61 -42.91
CA VAL A 116 -3.73 -3.99 -42.54
C VAL A 116 -2.98 -4.00 -41.20
N SER A 117 -3.35 -4.91 -40.30
CA SER A 117 -2.66 -5.09 -39.02
C SER A 117 -1.22 -5.59 -39.22
N PHE A 118 -0.25 -4.99 -38.54
CA PHE A 118 1.14 -5.45 -38.52
C PHE A 118 1.74 -5.37 -37.11
N CYS A 119 2.56 -6.35 -36.74
CA CYS A 119 3.32 -6.33 -35.49
C CYS A 119 4.49 -5.34 -35.60
N VAL A 120 4.62 -4.43 -34.63
CA VAL A 120 5.76 -3.51 -34.54
C VAL A 120 6.71 -3.99 -33.44
N GLN A 121 7.94 -4.31 -33.83
CA GLN A 121 9.01 -4.59 -32.88
C GLN A 121 9.45 -3.29 -32.18
N LEU A 122 9.29 -3.24 -30.85
CA LEU A 122 9.81 -2.15 -30.02
C LEU A 122 10.90 -2.67 -29.09
N GLY A 123 12.11 -2.79 -29.63
CA GLY A 123 13.28 -3.34 -28.92
C GLY A 123 13.40 -4.87 -29.05
N ALA A 124 14.18 -5.48 -28.16
CA ALA A 124 14.65 -6.86 -28.34
C ALA A 124 13.66 -7.97 -27.92
N SER A 125 12.49 -7.64 -27.36
CA SER A 125 11.67 -8.63 -26.64
C SER A 125 10.19 -8.27 -26.43
N THR A 126 9.56 -7.51 -27.33
CA THR A 126 8.12 -7.19 -27.20
C THR A 126 7.44 -6.96 -28.55
N PHE A 127 6.31 -7.64 -28.75
CA PHE A 127 5.39 -7.48 -29.86
C PHE A 127 4.00 -7.12 -29.32
N TRP A 128 3.16 -6.53 -30.17
CA TRP A 128 1.80 -6.11 -29.82
C TRP A 128 0.83 -6.44 -30.95
N ARG A 129 -0.40 -6.81 -30.59
CA ARG A 129 -1.53 -6.97 -31.50
C ARG A 129 -2.73 -6.20 -30.94
N VAL A 130 -3.44 -5.52 -31.83
CA VAL A 130 -4.76 -4.92 -31.55
C VAL A 130 -5.74 -5.62 -32.48
N GLU A 131 -6.78 -6.24 -31.91
CA GLU A 131 -7.89 -6.79 -32.69
C GLU A 131 -8.99 -5.74 -32.84
N VAL A 132 -9.59 -5.66 -34.03
CA VAL A 132 -10.83 -4.96 -34.30
C VAL A 132 -11.86 -6.02 -34.68
N PRO A 133 -13.06 -6.07 -34.08
CA PRO A 133 -14.07 -7.06 -34.44
C PRO A 133 -14.49 -6.95 -35.91
N SER A 134 -14.44 -8.04 -36.65
CA SER A 134 -14.95 -8.12 -38.03
C SER A 134 -16.47 -8.08 -38.04
N ALA A 135 -17.07 -7.19 -38.84
CA ALA A 135 -18.51 -6.93 -38.83
C ALA A 135 -19.41 -8.03 -39.43
N ASP A 136 -18.85 -9.00 -40.15
CA ASP A 136 -19.61 -10.01 -40.92
C ASP A 136 -19.84 -11.32 -40.14
N ALA A 137 -20.73 -11.31 -39.14
CA ALA A 137 -21.18 -12.54 -38.45
C ALA A 137 -22.60 -12.42 -37.82
N ASP A 138 -23.62 -12.78 -38.61
CA ASP A 138 -25.04 -12.98 -38.23
C ASP A 138 -25.75 -11.84 -37.46
N ASP A 139 -26.69 -11.15 -38.11
CA ASP A 139 -27.59 -10.15 -37.50
C ASP A 139 -28.27 -10.65 -36.21
N ALA A 140 -28.65 -11.94 -36.19
CA ALA A 140 -29.29 -12.57 -35.03
C ALA A 140 -28.34 -12.70 -33.82
N ARG A 141 -27.03 -12.77 -34.06
CA ARG A 141 -25.99 -12.86 -33.04
C ARG A 141 -25.59 -11.49 -32.53
N VAL A 142 -25.55 -10.47 -33.40
CA VAL A 142 -25.43 -9.06 -33.01
C VAL A 142 -26.62 -8.63 -32.16
N ALA A 143 -27.85 -8.98 -32.54
CA ALA A 143 -29.04 -8.68 -31.74
C ALA A 143 -29.01 -9.31 -30.34
N ALA A 144 -28.46 -10.53 -30.21
CA ALA A 144 -28.29 -11.20 -28.93
C ALA A 144 -27.15 -10.59 -28.08
N ALA A 145 -26.05 -10.16 -28.72
CA ALA A 145 -24.95 -9.46 -28.05
C ALA A 145 -25.42 -8.11 -27.51
N ASN A 146 -26.06 -7.29 -28.33
CA ASN A 146 -26.59 -5.98 -27.91
C ASN A 146 -27.66 -6.10 -26.81
N ALA A 147 -28.43 -7.18 -26.79
CA ALA A 147 -29.39 -7.44 -25.71
C ALA A 147 -28.67 -7.81 -24.39
N ALA A 148 -27.64 -8.65 -24.44
CA ALA A 148 -26.83 -8.99 -23.26
C ALA A 148 -25.99 -7.80 -22.76
N GLU A 149 -25.52 -6.94 -23.66
CA GLU A 149 -24.83 -5.69 -23.35
C GLU A 149 -25.80 -4.70 -22.67
N ALA A 150 -27.01 -4.50 -23.21
CA ALA A 150 -28.04 -3.66 -22.59
C ALA A 150 -28.55 -4.22 -21.24
N GLU A 151 -28.67 -5.55 -21.08
CA GLU A 151 -28.95 -6.16 -19.77
C GLU A 151 -27.79 -5.98 -18.79
N SER A 152 -26.54 -6.00 -19.26
CA SER A 152 -25.36 -5.73 -18.44
C SER A 152 -25.21 -4.25 -18.06
N GLU A 153 -25.53 -3.32 -18.96
CA GLU A 153 -25.58 -1.88 -18.67
C GLU A 153 -26.69 -1.57 -17.68
N ALA A 154 -27.91 -2.08 -17.89
CA ALA A 154 -29.02 -1.89 -16.96
C ALA A 154 -28.76 -2.54 -15.59
N ALA A 155 -28.08 -3.70 -15.54
CA ALA A 155 -27.66 -4.32 -14.28
C ALA A 155 -26.55 -3.50 -13.58
N ALA A 156 -25.62 -2.90 -14.33
CA ALA A 156 -24.58 -2.04 -13.78
C ALA A 156 -25.14 -0.69 -13.28
N GLU A 157 -26.09 -0.09 -14.01
CA GLU A 157 -26.79 1.14 -13.62
C GLU A 157 -27.66 0.90 -12.38
N ALA A 158 -28.43 -0.20 -12.34
CA ALA A 158 -29.20 -0.57 -11.16
C ALA A 158 -28.31 -0.93 -9.95
N ALA A 159 -27.14 -1.53 -10.16
CA ALA A 159 -26.16 -1.78 -9.11
C ALA A 159 -25.51 -0.47 -8.61
N ALA A 160 -25.27 0.50 -9.50
CA ALA A 160 -24.76 1.82 -9.14
C ALA A 160 -25.81 2.63 -8.36
N GLU A 161 -27.08 2.67 -8.80
CA GLU A 161 -28.18 3.34 -8.09
C GLU A 161 -28.44 2.68 -6.71
N ALA A 162 -28.33 1.35 -6.62
CA ALA A 162 -28.38 0.64 -5.34
C ALA A 162 -27.17 0.96 -4.43
N ALA A 163 -25.97 1.15 -4.99
CA ALA A 163 -24.78 1.52 -4.23
C ALA A 163 -24.80 2.98 -3.78
N GLU A 164 -25.32 3.93 -4.58
CA GLU A 164 -25.56 5.31 -4.16
C GLU A 164 -26.64 5.42 -3.06
N SER A 165 -27.53 4.43 -2.96
CA SER A 165 -28.52 4.35 -1.88
C SER A 165 -27.97 3.87 -0.54
N GLU A 166 -26.76 3.28 -0.48
CA GLU A 166 -26.20 2.77 0.77
C GLU A 166 -25.30 3.83 1.44
N ALA A 167 -25.62 4.18 2.70
CA ALA A 167 -24.87 5.20 3.42
C ALA A 167 -23.39 4.78 3.56
N PRO A 168 -22.41 5.67 3.27
CA PRO A 168 -21.03 5.27 3.10
C PRO A 168 -20.49 4.61 4.37
N ARG A 169 -19.81 3.49 4.21
CA ARG A 169 -19.23 2.71 5.31
C ARG A 169 -18.24 3.56 6.12
N ARG A 170 -18.50 3.74 7.41
CA ARG A 170 -17.81 4.64 8.36
C ARG A 170 -17.46 3.88 9.63
N ILE A 171 -16.46 4.37 10.36
CA ILE A 171 -16.22 3.94 11.74
C ILE A 171 -17.02 4.83 12.70
N ILE A 172 -17.73 4.20 13.63
CA ILE A 172 -18.41 4.86 14.76
C ILE A 172 -17.60 4.59 16.03
N VAL A 173 -17.26 5.65 16.78
CA VAL A 173 -16.59 5.50 18.08
C VAL A 173 -17.64 5.28 19.17
N GLN A 174 -17.67 4.09 19.78
CA GLN A 174 -18.60 3.76 20.86
C GLN A 174 -17.86 3.26 22.11
N GLY A 175 -17.40 4.23 22.91
CA GLY A 175 -16.64 3.95 24.13
C GLY A 175 -15.22 3.49 23.78
N GLU A 176 -14.78 2.37 24.35
CA GLU A 176 -13.46 1.76 24.06
C GLU A 176 -13.40 1.09 22.67
N ARG A 177 -14.48 1.15 21.89
CA ARG A 177 -14.74 0.29 20.74
C ARG A 177 -14.94 1.10 19.48
N LEU A 178 -14.43 0.57 18.36
CA LEU A 178 -14.77 1.04 17.03
C LEU A 178 -15.83 0.09 16.47
N LEU A 179 -16.91 0.63 15.90
CA LEU A 179 -17.96 -0.15 15.24
C LEU A 179 -18.01 0.19 13.76
N ASP A 180 -18.39 -0.79 12.96
CA ASP A 180 -18.75 -0.59 11.55
C ASP A 180 -20.14 0.06 11.45
N SER A 181 -20.28 1.13 10.67
CA SER A 181 -21.59 1.77 10.47
C SER A 181 -22.57 0.95 9.65
N SER A 182 -22.11 -0.03 8.85
CA SER A 182 -22.99 -0.84 7.99
C SER A 182 -23.48 -2.10 8.71
N SER A 183 -22.60 -2.87 9.36
CA SER A 183 -22.98 -4.11 10.07
C SER A 183 -23.23 -3.91 11.58
N GLY A 184 -22.75 -2.82 12.17
CA GLY A 184 -22.77 -2.62 13.63
C GLY A 184 -21.77 -3.49 14.40
N GLU A 185 -20.95 -4.28 13.71
CA GLU A 185 -19.95 -5.17 14.30
C GLU A 185 -18.74 -4.40 14.84
N GLU A 186 -18.02 -5.03 15.77
CA GLU A 186 -16.86 -4.40 16.41
C GLU A 186 -15.57 -4.60 15.61
N LEU A 187 -14.97 -3.49 15.19
CA LEU A 187 -13.76 -3.43 14.38
C LEU A 187 -12.51 -3.40 15.28
N LEU A 188 -11.61 -4.37 15.09
CA LEU A 188 -10.25 -4.32 15.62
C LEU A 188 -9.29 -4.01 14.48
N LEU A 189 -8.97 -2.72 14.32
CA LEU A 189 -8.14 -2.24 13.21
C LEU A 189 -6.67 -2.71 13.36
N HIS A 190 -6.20 -3.51 12.40
CA HIS A 190 -4.82 -3.96 12.30
C HIS A 190 -4.31 -3.93 10.86
N GLY A 191 -3.03 -3.58 10.66
CA GLY A 191 -2.42 -3.52 9.34
C GLY A 191 -1.13 -2.72 9.29
N VAL A 192 -0.98 -1.88 8.27
CA VAL A 192 0.32 -1.25 7.93
C VAL A 192 0.20 0.22 7.54
N ASN A 193 1.34 0.91 7.65
CA ASN A 193 1.57 2.25 7.14
C ASN A 193 2.06 2.24 5.69
N ILE A 194 1.44 3.05 4.85
CA ILE A 194 1.96 3.40 3.52
C ILE A 194 2.45 4.84 3.54
N PHE A 195 3.57 5.10 2.87
CA PHE A 195 4.09 6.44 2.62
C PHE A 195 3.92 6.73 1.12
N LEU A 196 3.26 7.84 0.78
CA LEU A 196 2.76 8.09 -0.59
C LEU A 196 3.88 8.10 -1.65
N ASP A 197 5.04 8.64 -1.32
CA ASP A 197 6.26 8.64 -2.16
C ASP A 197 6.71 7.24 -2.62
N TYR A 198 6.24 6.17 -1.95
CA TYR A 198 6.61 4.79 -2.26
C TYR A 198 5.44 3.95 -2.79
N LEU A 199 4.21 4.45 -2.77
CA LEU A 199 3.00 3.71 -3.12
C LEU A 199 2.92 3.44 -4.63
N ARG A 200 2.79 2.17 -5.02
CA ARG A 200 2.47 1.74 -6.39
C ARG A 200 0.97 1.49 -6.58
N PHE A 201 0.53 1.45 -7.83
CA PHE A 201 -0.86 1.19 -8.18
C PHE A 201 -1.34 -0.23 -7.81
N ASP A 202 -0.42 -1.19 -7.76
CA ASP A 202 -0.66 -2.61 -7.46
C ASP A 202 -0.49 -2.97 -5.98
N ASP A 203 0.05 -2.06 -5.16
CA ASP A 203 0.37 -2.33 -3.75
C ASP A 203 -0.83 -2.80 -2.93
N ILE A 204 -2.04 -2.29 -3.20
CA ILE A 204 -3.25 -2.70 -2.49
C ILE A 204 -3.61 -4.16 -2.81
N ALA A 205 -3.41 -4.60 -4.06
CA ALA A 205 -3.62 -5.98 -4.46
C ALA A 205 -2.52 -6.91 -3.91
N LEU A 206 -1.27 -6.43 -3.88
CA LEU A 206 -0.14 -7.15 -3.30
C LEU A 206 -0.30 -7.32 -1.78
N LEU A 207 -0.76 -6.28 -1.07
CA LEU A 207 -1.04 -6.30 0.36
C LEU A 207 -2.20 -7.26 0.67
N ARG A 208 -3.33 -7.20 -0.06
CA ARG A 208 -4.43 -8.18 0.04
C ARG A 208 -3.95 -9.62 -0.18
N LYS A 209 -2.95 -9.85 -1.04
CA LYS A 209 -2.39 -11.18 -1.34
C LYS A 209 -1.41 -11.69 -0.27
N LEU A 210 -0.50 -10.85 0.22
CA LEU A 210 0.58 -11.24 1.14
C LEU A 210 0.18 -11.12 2.62
N LEU A 211 -0.73 -10.21 2.92
CA LEU A 211 -1.15 -9.84 4.27
C LEU A 211 -2.70 -9.77 4.37
N PRO A 212 -3.45 -10.82 3.95
CA PRO A 212 -4.92 -10.82 3.90
C PRO A 212 -5.61 -10.61 5.25
N ALA A 213 -4.91 -10.78 6.38
CA ALA A 213 -5.46 -10.47 7.70
C ALA A 213 -5.41 -8.97 8.06
N ALA A 214 -4.70 -8.13 7.28
CA ALA A 214 -4.78 -6.68 7.46
C ALA A 214 -6.18 -6.19 7.07
N ASN A 215 -6.79 -5.37 7.92
CA ASN A 215 -8.09 -4.71 7.65
C ASN A 215 -7.97 -3.17 7.64
N LEU A 216 -6.81 -2.63 8.03
CA LEU A 216 -6.45 -1.22 8.06
C LEU A 216 -5.24 -0.98 7.13
N VAL A 217 -5.31 0.11 6.36
CA VAL A 217 -4.12 0.69 5.74
C VAL A 217 -4.12 2.19 5.99
N ARG A 218 -3.06 2.70 6.61
CA ARG A 218 -2.83 4.14 6.69
C ARG A 218 -2.38 4.61 5.31
N LEU A 219 -3.39 5.03 4.53
CA LEU A 219 -3.47 5.40 3.11
C LEU A 219 -3.81 4.28 2.09
N VAL A 220 -5.13 4.10 1.90
CA VAL A 220 -5.87 3.48 0.76
C VAL A 220 -6.09 1.95 0.78
N GLY A 221 -7.25 1.52 0.24
CA GLY A 221 -7.56 0.13 -0.11
C GLY A 221 -8.30 -0.71 0.93
N PHE A 222 -8.38 -0.21 2.16
CA PHE A 222 -8.90 -0.86 3.37
C PHE A 222 -9.60 0.19 4.23
N TRP A 223 -9.81 -0.03 5.54
CA TRP A 223 -10.06 1.09 6.44
C TRP A 223 -8.89 2.09 6.35
N VAL A 224 -9.16 3.35 6.02
CA VAL A 224 -8.13 4.36 5.72
C VAL A 224 -7.99 5.37 6.85
N ILE A 225 -6.78 5.51 7.39
CA ILE A 225 -6.39 6.71 8.15
C ILE A 225 -5.53 7.61 7.26
N ILE A 226 -5.85 8.90 7.22
CA ILE A 226 -5.11 9.93 6.47
C ILE A 226 -4.38 10.82 7.48
N ALA A 227 -3.09 11.12 7.26
CA ALA A 227 -2.21 11.72 8.28
C ALA A 227 -1.34 12.86 7.75
N ALA A 228 -1.20 13.94 8.52
CA ALA A 228 -0.28 15.05 8.21
C ALA A 228 1.10 14.85 8.86
N LYS A 229 2.08 14.34 8.11
CA LYS A 229 3.51 14.27 8.51
C LYS A 229 4.21 15.63 8.32
N ALA A 230 3.78 16.66 9.04
CA ALA A 230 4.26 18.04 8.90
C ALA A 230 5.31 18.43 9.96
N ARG A 231 6.57 17.98 9.80
CA ARG A 231 7.61 18.03 10.86
C ARG A 231 7.86 19.42 11.50
N PHE A 232 7.85 20.49 10.71
CA PHE A 232 8.07 21.86 11.20
C PHE A 232 6.83 22.39 11.94
N ALA A 233 5.64 22.22 11.34
CA ALA A 233 4.36 22.49 11.99
C ALA A 233 4.19 21.72 13.31
N ALA A 234 4.77 20.52 13.42
CA ALA A 234 4.84 19.71 14.64
C ALA A 234 5.90 20.19 15.67
N GLY A 235 6.58 21.32 15.45
CA GLY A 235 7.54 21.89 16.41
C GLY A 235 8.89 21.18 16.48
N GLU A 236 9.35 20.52 15.40
CA GLU A 236 10.69 19.89 15.35
C GLU A 236 11.85 20.90 15.49
N SER A 237 11.59 22.17 15.18
CA SER A 237 12.59 23.25 15.21
C SER A 237 12.10 24.45 16.02
N TYR A 238 11.28 24.23 17.05
CA TYR A 238 10.91 25.27 18.01
C TYR A 238 11.96 25.35 19.13
N PRO A 239 12.46 26.55 19.51
CA PRO A 239 11.97 27.89 19.16
C PRO A 239 12.65 28.58 17.96
N GLU A 240 13.51 27.90 17.20
CA GLU A 240 14.22 28.48 16.06
C GLU A 240 13.31 28.82 14.87
N ALA A 241 12.15 28.17 14.76
CA ALA A 241 11.09 28.37 13.78
C ALA A 241 9.70 28.39 14.45
N ALA A 242 8.73 28.99 13.77
CA ALA A 242 7.33 28.96 14.17
C ALA A 242 6.70 27.57 13.94
N ASP A 243 5.67 27.24 14.72
CA ASP A 243 4.90 26.00 14.62
C ASP A 243 3.40 26.28 14.92
N VAL A 244 2.54 25.26 14.81
CA VAL A 244 1.08 25.41 15.05
C VAL A 244 0.71 25.48 16.54
N PHE A 245 1.66 25.30 17.45
CA PHE A 245 1.43 25.33 18.89
C PHE A 245 1.67 26.71 19.48
N HIS A 246 2.50 27.53 18.82
CA HIS A 246 2.86 28.88 19.31
C HIS A 246 2.51 30.01 18.32
N ASP A 247 2.29 29.73 17.02
CA ASP A 247 1.73 30.71 16.06
C ASP A 247 0.25 30.40 15.74
N THR A 248 -0.64 31.30 16.15
CA THR A 248 -2.09 31.18 15.94
C THR A 248 -2.52 31.33 14.48
N ARG A 249 -1.70 31.96 13.62
CA ARG A 249 -1.94 31.98 12.16
C ARG A 249 -1.69 30.60 11.56
N LEU A 250 -0.57 29.96 11.93
CA LEU A 250 -0.26 28.60 11.48
C LEU A 250 -1.31 27.61 11.98
N ALA A 251 -1.72 27.71 13.25
CA ALA A 251 -2.83 26.91 13.77
C ALA A 251 -4.12 27.08 12.96
N SER A 252 -4.50 28.34 12.64
CA SER A 252 -5.72 28.65 11.87
C SER A 252 -5.64 28.15 10.41
N ALA A 253 -4.48 28.30 9.76
CA ALA A 253 -4.23 27.81 8.41
C ALA A 253 -4.30 26.26 8.35
N PHE A 254 -3.74 25.61 9.36
CA PHE A 254 -3.72 24.15 9.47
C PHE A 254 -5.11 23.57 9.82
N GLU A 255 -5.91 24.27 10.63
CA GLU A 255 -7.34 23.95 10.81
C GLU A 255 -8.12 24.11 9.48
N ALA A 256 -7.88 25.19 8.73
CA ALA A 256 -8.56 25.42 7.45
C ALA A 256 -8.22 24.33 6.42
N MET A 257 -6.95 23.90 6.34
CA MET A 257 -6.51 22.76 5.54
C MET A 257 -7.28 21.49 5.88
N TRP A 258 -7.37 21.14 7.17
CA TRP A 258 -8.07 19.93 7.61
C TRP A 258 -9.58 20.00 7.40
N ARG A 259 -10.20 21.16 7.61
CA ARG A 259 -11.62 21.37 7.26
C ARG A 259 -11.88 21.20 5.76
N HIS A 260 -10.95 21.64 4.90
CA HIS A 260 -11.04 21.44 3.45
C HIS A 260 -10.93 19.94 3.09
N ILE A 261 -9.89 19.26 3.60
CA ILE A 261 -9.67 17.82 3.35
C ILE A 261 -10.86 17.00 3.87
N ALA A 262 -11.36 17.27 5.07
CA ALA A 262 -12.53 16.58 5.63
C ALA A 262 -13.80 16.80 4.79
N GLY A 263 -14.00 18.01 4.25
CA GLY A 263 -15.11 18.31 3.34
C GLY A 263 -14.98 17.65 1.97
N ALA A 264 -13.77 17.51 1.43
CA ALA A 264 -13.53 16.83 0.15
C ALA A 264 -13.65 15.29 0.25
N MET A 265 -13.34 14.72 1.41
CA MET A 265 -13.37 13.28 1.66
C MET A 265 -14.68 12.80 2.31
N VAL A 266 -15.69 13.68 2.42
CA VAL A 266 -16.90 13.49 3.23
C VAL A 266 -17.74 12.26 2.85
N ASP A 267 -17.77 11.90 1.56
CA ASP A 267 -18.52 10.74 1.03
C ASP A 267 -17.64 9.52 0.71
N GLN A 268 -16.31 9.62 0.85
CA GLN A 268 -15.37 8.54 0.50
C GLN A 268 -15.58 7.32 1.41
N PRO A 269 -15.87 6.11 0.90
CA PRO A 269 -16.16 4.94 1.73
C PRO A 269 -14.92 4.47 2.50
N MET A 270 -15.13 3.77 3.62
CA MET A 270 -14.08 3.12 4.42
C MET A 270 -13.01 4.09 4.98
N LEU A 271 -13.32 5.38 5.12
CA LEU A 271 -12.49 6.33 5.86
C LEU A 271 -12.64 6.08 7.38
N ALA A 272 -11.54 5.73 8.03
CA ALA A 272 -11.46 5.39 9.45
C ALA A 272 -11.10 6.58 10.36
N GLY A 273 -10.41 7.59 9.82
CA GLY A 273 -10.15 8.83 10.55
C GLY A 273 -9.04 9.71 9.98
N PHE A 274 -8.86 10.87 10.61
CA PHE A 274 -7.83 11.86 10.29
C PHE A 274 -6.81 11.99 11.43
N GLU A 275 -5.57 11.57 11.20
CA GLU A 275 -4.44 11.85 12.08
C GLU A 275 -3.96 13.29 11.84
N VAL A 276 -4.61 14.21 12.54
CA VAL A 276 -4.52 15.65 12.29
C VAL A 276 -3.10 16.21 12.44
N MET A 277 -2.28 15.62 13.30
CA MET A 277 -0.82 15.82 13.29
C MET A 277 -0.16 14.45 13.45
N SER A 278 0.95 14.21 12.77
CA SER A 278 1.79 13.05 13.05
C SER A 278 2.96 13.47 13.94
N GLU A 279 3.04 12.90 15.15
CA GLU A 279 4.12 13.10 16.12
C GLU A 279 4.47 14.57 16.43
N PRO A 280 3.78 15.28 17.35
CA PRO A 280 4.28 16.52 17.94
C PRO A 280 5.72 16.34 18.44
N ARG A 281 6.67 17.12 17.91
CA ARG A 281 8.12 16.93 18.08
C ARG A 281 8.75 17.87 19.11
N SER A 282 8.07 18.96 19.46
CA SER A 282 8.54 19.91 20.48
C SER A 282 8.59 19.26 21.86
N LYS A 283 9.81 19.15 22.40
CA LYS A 283 10.09 18.63 23.75
C LYS A 283 9.78 19.63 24.87
N VAL A 284 9.44 20.87 24.52
CA VAL A 284 9.22 21.97 25.48
C VAL A 284 7.78 22.48 25.50
N THR A 285 6.96 22.14 24.49
CA THR A 285 5.55 22.50 24.45
C THR A 285 4.77 21.66 25.47
N GLU A 286 4.02 22.32 26.34
CA GLU A 286 3.15 21.65 27.30
C GLU A 286 2.07 20.81 26.59
N GLN A 287 1.77 19.63 27.16
CA GLN A 287 0.76 18.72 26.62
C GLN A 287 -0.62 19.40 26.46
N ALA A 288 -0.97 20.34 27.36
CA ALA A 288 -2.21 21.10 27.30
C ALA A 288 -2.27 22.10 26.12
N THR A 289 -1.14 22.57 25.60
CA THR A 289 -1.10 23.43 24.40
C THR A 289 -1.37 22.60 23.15
N VAL A 290 -0.70 21.45 23.02
CA VAL A 290 -0.95 20.49 21.92
C VAL A 290 -2.41 20.01 21.95
N ARG A 291 -2.98 19.75 23.13
CA ARG A 291 -4.39 19.38 23.31
C ARG A 291 -5.35 20.47 22.81
N ARG A 292 -5.14 21.74 23.17
CA ARG A 292 -5.96 22.87 22.70
C ARG A 292 -5.91 23.07 21.19
N PHE A 293 -4.75 22.82 20.58
CA PHE A 293 -4.62 22.82 19.13
C PHE A 293 -5.49 21.71 18.49
N TYR A 294 -5.44 20.49 19.01
CA TYR A 294 -6.32 19.40 18.55
C TYR A 294 -7.81 19.70 18.77
N GLU A 295 -8.19 20.31 19.90
CA GLU A 295 -9.57 20.72 20.16
C GLU A 295 -10.12 21.66 19.08
N SER A 296 -9.29 22.56 18.54
CA SER A 296 -9.66 23.42 17.41
C SER A 296 -9.74 22.64 16.10
N VAL A 297 -8.69 21.89 15.74
CA VAL A 297 -8.61 21.18 14.45
C VAL A 297 -9.68 20.08 14.33
N CYS A 298 -9.87 19.26 15.37
CA CYS A 298 -10.90 18.22 15.37
C CYS A 298 -12.32 18.82 15.34
N SER A 299 -12.57 19.94 16.03
CA SER A 299 -13.84 20.69 15.86
C SER A 299 -14.02 21.18 14.42
N GLY A 300 -12.93 21.56 13.73
CA GLY A 300 -12.94 21.92 12.32
C GLY A 300 -13.27 20.76 11.38
N VAL A 301 -12.78 19.56 11.69
CA VAL A 301 -13.05 18.30 10.97
C VAL A 301 -14.49 17.82 11.21
N HIS A 302 -14.95 17.74 12.46
CA HIS A 302 -16.31 17.30 12.81
C HIS A 302 -17.41 18.25 12.31
N LEU A 303 -17.07 19.49 11.93
CA LEU A 303 -18.00 20.41 11.27
C LEU A 303 -18.20 20.12 9.77
N ALA A 304 -17.36 19.28 9.16
CA ALA A 304 -17.42 18.95 7.72
C ALA A 304 -18.44 17.84 7.40
N ASP A 305 -18.50 16.75 8.18
CA ASP A 305 -19.62 15.79 8.14
C ASP A 305 -20.47 15.89 9.41
N ARG A 306 -21.74 16.23 9.25
CA ARG A 306 -22.75 16.30 10.33
C ARG A 306 -23.67 15.08 10.39
N ARG A 307 -23.51 14.11 9.48
CA ARG A 307 -24.27 12.84 9.42
C ARG A 307 -23.60 11.81 10.32
N ILE A 308 -22.31 11.56 10.06
CA ILE A 308 -21.45 10.65 10.81
C ILE A 308 -20.07 11.33 10.89
N PRO A 309 -19.66 11.90 12.04
CA PRO A 309 -18.38 12.59 12.15
C PRO A 309 -17.21 11.64 11.87
N ILE A 310 -16.31 12.04 10.96
CA ILE A 310 -15.10 11.27 10.66
C ILE A 310 -14.17 11.35 11.88
N PRO A 311 -13.72 10.22 12.46
CA PRO A 311 -12.97 10.24 13.72
C PRO A 311 -11.63 10.99 13.62
N CYS A 312 -11.30 11.74 14.67
CA CYS A 312 -10.03 12.45 14.79
C CYS A 312 -8.99 11.56 15.49
N VAL A 313 -7.77 11.44 14.98
CA VAL A 313 -6.70 10.60 15.57
C VAL A 313 -5.61 11.51 16.15
N VAL A 314 -5.38 11.43 17.47
CA VAL A 314 -4.52 12.38 18.21
C VAL A 314 -3.66 11.69 19.28
N GLY A 315 -2.40 12.13 19.41
CA GLY A 315 -1.45 11.55 20.37
C GLY A 315 -0.58 12.56 21.13
N PRO A 316 0.20 12.10 22.12
CA PRO A 316 0.86 12.96 23.10
C PRO A 316 2.19 13.55 22.63
N THR A 317 2.62 14.64 23.26
CA THR A 317 3.92 15.28 22.99
C THR A 317 4.97 14.85 24.03
N PRO A 318 6.25 14.64 23.65
CA PRO A 318 6.76 14.57 22.29
C PRO A 318 6.74 13.14 21.70
N TYR A 319 6.74 13.04 20.37
CA TYR A 319 6.88 11.81 19.58
C TYR A 319 5.93 10.67 19.97
N TYR A 320 4.67 11.00 20.29
CA TYR A 320 3.61 10.02 20.53
C TYR A 320 3.95 8.94 21.59
N LYS A 321 4.85 9.26 22.54
CA LYS A 321 5.36 8.24 23.47
C LYS A 321 4.28 7.65 24.36
N VAL A 322 4.19 6.32 24.34
CA VAL A 322 3.14 5.51 25.00
C VAL A 322 2.89 5.89 26.47
N TRP A 323 3.94 6.19 27.25
CA TRP A 323 3.81 6.59 28.66
C TRP A 323 3.27 8.01 28.89
N GLN A 324 3.26 8.86 27.87
CA GLN A 324 2.61 10.17 27.91
C GLN A 324 1.12 10.11 27.54
N LEU A 325 0.63 8.96 27.04
CA LEU A 325 -0.78 8.81 26.69
C LEU A 325 -1.64 8.57 27.94
N ASN A 326 -2.01 9.67 28.60
CA ASN A 326 -2.75 9.70 29.86
C ASN A 326 -3.90 10.71 29.84
N SER A 327 -4.68 10.81 30.91
CA SER A 327 -5.89 11.65 31.03
C SER A 327 -5.73 13.12 30.61
N SER A 328 -4.52 13.67 30.60
CA SER A 328 -4.26 15.03 30.10
C SER A 328 -4.50 15.20 28.59
N MET A 329 -4.51 14.10 27.82
CA MET A 329 -4.76 14.09 26.38
C MET A 329 -6.24 14.20 25.99
N ILE A 330 -7.19 13.88 26.88
CA ILE A 330 -8.61 13.83 26.53
C ILE A 330 -9.10 15.19 26.02
N LEU A 331 -9.50 15.24 24.75
CA LEU A 331 -9.99 16.46 24.11
C LEU A 331 -11.34 16.85 24.71
N GLN A 332 -11.55 18.15 24.93
CA GLN A 332 -12.76 18.69 25.53
C GLN A 332 -13.48 19.61 24.55
N LEU A 333 -14.81 19.46 24.49
CA LEU A 333 -15.69 20.43 23.86
C LEU A 333 -15.68 21.74 24.69
N PRO A 334 -16.09 22.90 24.13
CA PRO A 334 -16.22 24.16 24.88
C PRO A 334 -17.15 24.11 26.11
N THR A 335 -17.96 23.05 26.24
CA THR A 335 -18.82 22.75 27.40
C THR A 335 -18.08 22.05 28.55
N GLY A 336 -16.81 21.65 28.35
CA GLY A 336 -16.04 20.82 29.28
C GLY A 336 -16.32 19.31 29.20
N ALA A 337 -17.30 18.89 28.39
CA ALA A 337 -17.54 17.48 28.10
C ALA A 337 -16.44 16.90 27.19
N PRO A 338 -16.12 15.59 27.28
CA PRO A 338 -15.23 14.93 26.31
C PRO A 338 -15.72 15.10 24.88
N MET A 339 -14.79 15.28 23.95
CA MET A 339 -15.07 15.30 22.51
C MET A 339 -15.40 13.87 22.03
N PRO A 340 -16.53 13.64 21.33
CA PRO A 340 -16.85 12.36 20.70
C PRO A 340 -15.96 12.12 19.47
N ASP A 341 -15.97 10.90 18.93
CA ASP A 341 -15.33 10.57 17.65
C ASP A 341 -13.83 10.94 17.61
N VAL A 342 -13.09 10.51 18.64
CA VAL A 342 -11.63 10.66 18.78
C VAL A 342 -10.98 9.30 19.09
N LEU A 343 -9.93 8.95 18.33
CA LEU A 343 -9.01 7.85 18.61
C LEU A 343 -7.72 8.40 19.23
N TYR A 344 -7.26 7.76 20.29
CA TYR A 344 -6.10 8.22 21.05
C TYR A 344 -4.87 7.38 20.72
N THR A 345 -3.85 8.00 20.12
CA THR A 345 -2.75 7.28 19.45
C THR A 345 -1.37 7.41 20.11
N PHE A 346 -0.54 6.39 19.92
CA PHE A 346 0.84 6.33 20.40
C PHE A 346 1.78 5.56 19.45
N ASP A 347 3.04 5.99 19.42
CA ASP A 347 4.14 5.28 18.78
C ASP A 347 4.68 4.22 19.76
N PHE A 348 4.89 3.00 19.29
CA PHE A 348 5.45 1.89 20.08
C PHE A 348 6.75 1.37 19.46
N TYR A 349 7.86 1.95 19.93
CA TYR A 349 9.21 1.73 19.39
C TYR A 349 10.23 1.47 20.49
N ASP A 350 9.86 0.63 21.46
CA ASP A 350 10.64 0.39 22.67
C ASP A 350 10.87 -1.13 22.88
N PRO A 351 12.10 -1.56 23.23
CA PRO A 351 13.28 -0.74 23.46
C PRO A 351 13.99 -0.37 22.15
N TRP A 352 14.17 0.93 21.92
CA TRP A 352 14.61 1.51 20.63
C TRP A 352 15.87 0.83 20.06
N ASP A 353 16.92 0.68 20.87
CA ASP A 353 18.22 0.20 20.42
C ASP A 353 18.18 -1.25 19.91
N PHE A 354 17.37 -2.10 20.56
CA PHE A 354 17.12 -3.47 20.09
C PHE A 354 16.39 -3.44 18.75
N ILE A 355 15.24 -2.76 18.68
CA ILE A 355 14.39 -2.84 17.49
C ILE A 355 14.99 -2.17 16.26
N THR A 356 15.96 -1.26 16.45
CA THR A 356 16.69 -0.59 15.38
C THR A 356 18.05 -1.23 15.06
N ALA A 357 18.47 -2.26 15.80
CA ALA A 357 19.79 -2.88 15.75
C ALA A 357 20.95 -1.86 15.90
N GLU A 358 20.80 -0.91 16.81
CA GLU A 358 21.87 0.05 17.13
C GLU A 358 23.04 -0.65 17.83
N PRO A 359 24.30 -0.18 17.69
CA PRO A 359 25.47 -0.81 18.31
C PRO A 359 25.39 -0.97 19.84
N ALA A 360 24.58 -0.15 20.52
CA ALA A 360 24.33 -0.24 21.96
C ALA A 360 23.55 -1.51 22.38
N ALA A 361 22.91 -2.20 21.43
CA ALA A 361 22.24 -3.48 21.63
C ALA A 361 22.94 -4.67 20.92
N GLU A 362 24.19 -4.50 20.45
CA GLU A 362 24.93 -5.61 19.83
C GLU A 362 25.12 -6.78 20.81
N GLY A 363 24.76 -7.99 20.37
CA GLY A 363 24.76 -9.19 21.20
C GLY A 363 23.54 -9.36 22.11
N LEU A 364 22.68 -8.35 22.25
CA LEU A 364 21.40 -8.48 22.96
C LEU A 364 20.35 -9.15 22.06
N GLY A 365 19.32 -9.71 22.68
CA GLY A 365 18.21 -10.39 22.00
C GLY A 365 16.90 -10.21 22.76
N TYR A 366 15.82 -10.75 22.21
CA TYR A 366 14.52 -10.75 22.85
C TYR A 366 13.99 -12.17 23.03
N PRO A 367 13.49 -12.55 24.23
CA PRO A 367 13.56 -11.79 25.48
C PRO A 367 15.00 -11.76 26.04
N GLY A 368 15.36 -10.73 26.82
CA GLY A 368 16.73 -10.54 27.30
C GLY A 368 16.86 -9.54 28.45
N ASP A 369 18.08 -9.41 28.99
CA ASP A 369 18.41 -8.51 30.10
C ASP A 369 19.18 -7.30 29.56
N TYR A 370 18.68 -6.09 29.83
CA TYR A 370 19.17 -4.85 29.22
C TYR A 370 19.62 -3.84 30.28
N PRO A 371 20.72 -3.11 30.08
CA PRO A 371 20.96 -1.88 30.82
C PRO A 371 19.84 -0.88 30.51
N CYS A 372 19.30 -0.21 31.52
CA CYS A 372 18.19 0.72 31.35
C CYS A 372 18.51 1.88 30.38
N GLY A 373 19.78 2.27 30.26
CA GLY A 373 20.25 3.23 29.26
C GLY A 373 20.02 2.81 27.80
N VAL A 374 19.92 1.51 27.54
CA VAL A 374 19.62 0.88 26.24
C VAL A 374 18.11 0.63 26.10
N ALA A 375 17.47 0.10 27.15
CA ALA A 375 16.04 -0.19 27.15
C ALA A 375 15.17 1.08 27.02
N PHE A 376 15.59 2.17 27.69
CA PHE A 376 14.89 3.46 27.73
C PHE A 376 15.84 4.59 27.30
N ARG A 377 16.46 4.48 26.12
CA ARG A 377 17.42 5.45 25.58
C ARG A 377 16.84 6.87 25.58
N GLY A 378 17.48 7.77 26.33
CA GLY A 378 17.04 9.15 26.54
C GLY A 378 15.98 9.37 27.63
N TRP A 379 15.37 8.30 28.15
CA TRP A 379 14.21 8.35 29.06
C TRP A 379 14.41 7.67 30.42
N VAL A 380 15.61 7.13 30.68
CA VAL A 380 16.04 6.45 31.93
C VAL A 380 15.41 7.03 33.21
N ARG A 381 15.43 8.36 33.39
CA ARG A 381 14.93 9.07 34.59
C ARG A 381 13.43 8.86 34.88
N ASN A 382 12.66 8.39 33.90
CA ASN A 382 11.23 8.11 34.04
C ASN A 382 10.94 6.68 34.53
N PHE A 383 11.93 5.78 34.44
CA PHE A 383 11.74 4.32 34.60
C PHE A 383 12.73 3.64 35.54
N CYS A 384 13.87 4.27 35.82
CA CYS A 384 15.01 3.66 36.51
C CYS A 384 15.78 4.66 37.37
N ASP A 385 16.43 4.18 38.42
CA ASP A 385 17.31 4.98 39.28
C ASP A 385 18.56 5.46 38.52
N ASN A 386 19.07 4.65 37.58
CA ASN A 386 20.28 4.93 36.81
C ASN A 386 20.35 4.10 35.51
N ALA A 387 21.19 4.54 34.56
CA ALA A 387 21.30 3.91 33.23
C ALA A 387 21.94 2.51 33.25
N SER A 388 22.67 2.15 34.31
CA SER A 388 23.28 0.83 34.52
C SER A 388 22.39 -0.16 35.27
N GLN A 389 21.20 0.25 35.72
CA GLN A 389 20.19 -0.66 36.28
C GLN A 389 19.82 -1.67 35.19
N VAL A 390 19.92 -2.97 35.49
CA VAL A 390 19.45 -4.02 34.59
C VAL A 390 17.93 -4.11 34.69
N VAL A 391 17.27 -4.11 33.54
CA VAL A 391 15.84 -4.38 33.39
C VAL A 391 15.64 -5.60 32.50
N ARG A 392 14.67 -6.44 32.86
CA ARG A 392 14.25 -7.56 32.01
C ARG A 392 13.36 -7.00 30.88
N VAL A 393 13.73 -7.27 29.64
CA VAL A 393 12.92 -6.98 28.45
C VAL A 393 12.36 -8.29 27.93
N ASP A 394 11.09 -8.50 28.23
CA ASP A 394 10.27 -9.59 27.72
C ASP A 394 8.80 -9.14 27.63
N ARG A 395 7.88 -10.08 27.42
CA ARG A 395 6.46 -9.80 27.26
C ARG A 395 5.85 -9.02 28.42
N SER A 396 6.25 -9.32 29.66
CA SER A 396 5.69 -8.64 30.84
C SER A 396 6.16 -7.18 30.95
N TRP A 397 7.36 -6.90 30.44
CA TRP A 397 7.85 -5.53 30.28
C TRP A 397 7.07 -4.76 29.20
N LEU A 398 6.73 -5.40 28.08
CA LEU A 398 5.87 -4.81 27.05
C LEU A 398 4.45 -4.54 27.59
N GLU A 399 3.86 -5.51 28.31
CA GLU A 399 2.57 -5.36 29.01
C GLU A 399 2.55 -4.12 29.93
N THR A 400 3.63 -3.92 30.70
CA THR A 400 3.78 -2.76 31.60
C THR A 400 3.78 -1.42 30.85
N LEU A 401 4.34 -1.36 29.63
CA LEU A 401 4.30 -0.16 28.79
C LEU A 401 2.92 0.04 28.13
N LEU A 402 2.20 -1.04 27.84
CA LEU A 402 0.83 -0.98 27.28
C LEU A 402 -0.24 -0.71 28.35
N ASP A 403 0.09 -0.75 29.65
CA ASP A 403 -0.84 -0.36 30.71
C ASP A 403 -1.20 1.14 30.69
N TYR A 404 -0.37 2.01 30.11
CA TYR A 404 -0.69 3.43 29.91
C TYR A 404 -1.90 3.63 28.97
N PRO A 405 -1.86 3.22 27.68
CA PRO A 405 -3.02 3.31 26.79
C PRO A 405 -4.20 2.46 27.27
N SER A 406 -3.97 1.24 27.80
CA SER A 406 -5.06 0.43 28.37
C SER A 406 -5.76 1.10 29.55
N THR A 407 -5.05 1.91 30.34
CA THR A 407 -5.66 2.65 31.46
C THR A 407 -6.38 3.90 30.98
N LEU A 408 -5.89 4.59 29.94
CA LEU A 408 -6.65 5.67 29.30
C LEU A 408 -8.01 5.15 28.77
N ALA A 409 -7.97 4.08 27.99
CA ALA A 409 -9.13 3.47 27.36
C ALA A 409 -10.22 3.13 28.39
N ARG A 410 -9.91 2.30 29.39
CA ARG A 410 -10.84 1.87 30.44
C ARG A 410 -11.37 3.00 31.32
N THR A 411 -10.56 4.06 31.53
CA THR A 411 -10.90 5.16 32.44
C THR A 411 -11.87 6.15 31.79
N HIS A 412 -11.64 6.51 30.52
CA HIS A 412 -12.43 7.53 29.81
C HIS A 412 -13.43 6.93 28.82
N ARG A 413 -13.36 5.62 28.59
CA ARG A 413 -14.07 4.88 27.54
C ARG A 413 -13.81 5.45 26.16
N VAL A 414 -12.56 5.32 25.71
CA VAL A 414 -12.07 5.81 24.42
C VAL A 414 -11.23 4.75 23.72
N PRO A 415 -11.25 4.66 22.37
CA PRO A 415 -10.45 3.69 21.63
C PRO A 415 -8.99 4.16 21.55
N VAL A 416 -8.06 3.20 21.57
CA VAL A 416 -6.61 3.47 21.51
C VAL A 416 -5.94 2.76 20.33
N PHE A 417 -4.97 3.43 19.72
CA PHE A 417 -4.35 3.02 18.46
C PHE A 417 -2.83 3.17 18.54
N SER A 418 -2.07 2.13 18.21
CA SER A 418 -0.64 2.27 17.93
C SER A 418 -0.44 2.57 16.44
N ASN A 419 -0.39 3.85 16.07
CA ASN A 419 -0.29 4.26 14.66
C ASN A 419 1.05 3.90 14.02
N GLN A 420 2.10 3.68 14.82
CA GLN A 420 3.41 3.28 14.36
C GLN A 420 4.08 2.33 15.36
N TRP A 421 4.41 1.12 14.92
CA TRP A 421 5.24 0.17 15.66
C TRP A 421 6.06 -0.69 14.69
N GLY A 422 7.12 -1.34 15.16
CA GLY A 422 7.85 -2.30 14.32
C GLY A 422 9.19 -2.75 14.88
N VAL A 423 9.86 -3.62 14.11
CA VAL A 423 11.20 -4.15 14.41
C VAL A 423 11.99 -4.33 13.12
N LYS A 424 13.23 -3.84 13.04
CA LYS A 424 13.99 -3.85 11.78
C LYS A 424 14.37 -5.26 11.31
N HIS A 425 14.49 -5.43 9.99
CA HIS A 425 14.99 -6.68 9.38
C HIS A 425 16.47 -6.98 9.73
N SER A 426 17.23 -6.00 10.22
CA SER A 426 18.59 -6.15 10.71
C SER A 426 18.69 -6.89 12.06
N VAL A 427 17.59 -6.94 12.83
CA VAL A 427 17.53 -7.60 14.14
C VAL A 427 17.56 -9.13 13.96
N ARG A 428 18.65 -9.78 14.37
CA ARG A 428 18.86 -11.22 14.13
C ARG A 428 18.32 -12.14 15.22
N SER A 429 18.39 -11.72 16.48
CA SER A 429 17.97 -12.51 17.63
C SER A 429 16.62 -12.00 18.16
N GLY A 430 15.66 -12.89 18.40
CA GLY A 430 14.38 -12.53 19.03
C GLY A 430 13.40 -11.71 18.18
N ARG A 431 13.76 -11.23 16.98
CA ARG A 431 12.92 -10.34 16.14
C ARG A 431 11.47 -10.79 15.99
N LEU A 432 11.27 -12.06 15.60
CA LEU A 432 9.92 -12.61 15.40
C LEU A 432 9.20 -12.85 16.75
N ALA A 433 9.92 -13.19 17.82
CA ALA A 433 9.31 -13.30 19.15
C ALA A 433 8.80 -11.95 19.65
N TYR A 434 9.60 -10.88 19.49
CA TYR A 434 9.19 -9.50 19.80
C TYR A 434 7.96 -9.09 18.98
N ALA A 435 7.95 -9.34 17.67
CA ALA A 435 6.80 -9.04 16.82
C ALA A 435 5.55 -9.85 17.22
N SER A 436 5.71 -11.11 17.64
CA SER A 436 4.62 -11.95 18.12
C SER A 436 4.03 -11.44 19.44
N ASP A 437 4.88 -11.02 20.38
CA ASP A 437 4.43 -10.50 21.67
C ASP A 437 3.79 -9.12 21.52
N VAL A 438 4.37 -8.19 20.74
CA VAL A 438 3.77 -6.87 20.50
C VAL A 438 2.42 -6.99 19.79
N ALA A 439 2.33 -7.75 18.69
CA ALA A 439 1.07 -7.94 17.98
C ALA A 439 0.03 -8.68 18.83
N GLY A 440 0.42 -9.76 19.52
CA GLY A 440 -0.48 -10.52 20.39
C GLY A 440 -1.02 -9.68 21.55
N LEU A 441 -0.17 -8.83 22.14
CA LEU A 441 -0.60 -7.90 23.20
C LEU A 441 -1.53 -6.79 22.70
N PHE A 442 -1.40 -6.36 21.45
CA PHE A 442 -2.38 -5.45 20.84
C PHE A 442 -3.75 -6.13 20.68
N GLU A 443 -3.81 -7.34 20.12
CA GLU A 443 -5.06 -8.09 19.98
C GLU A 443 -5.71 -8.39 21.35
N GLU A 444 -4.94 -8.91 22.32
CA GLU A 444 -5.42 -9.25 23.67
C GLU A 444 -5.94 -8.05 24.45
N ARG A 445 -5.36 -6.85 24.24
CA ARG A 445 -5.75 -5.61 24.90
C ARG A 445 -6.73 -4.77 24.08
N ARG A 446 -7.21 -5.27 22.93
CA ARG A 446 -8.07 -4.58 21.94
C ARG A 446 -7.49 -3.23 21.47
N ILE A 447 -6.17 -3.13 21.41
CA ILE A 447 -5.45 -1.95 20.93
C ILE A 447 -5.33 -2.07 19.41
N HIS A 448 -5.87 -1.10 18.67
CA HIS A 448 -5.71 -1.03 17.22
C HIS A 448 -4.22 -0.82 16.87
N SER A 449 -3.72 -1.30 15.73
CA SER A 449 -2.30 -1.07 15.38
C SER A 449 -2.00 -0.96 13.88
N ALA A 450 -0.95 -0.20 13.55
CA ALA A 450 -0.40 -0.14 12.20
C ALA A 450 1.13 -0.28 12.23
N LEU A 451 1.64 -1.36 11.63
CA LEU A 451 3.08 -1.59 11.48
C LEU A 451 3.68 -0.49 10.61
N TRP A 452 4.83 0.04 11.01
CA TRP A 452 5.70 0.87 10.19
C TRP A 452 6.73 -0.05 9.52
N ILE A 453 6.77 -0.23 8.19
CA ILE A 453 5.84 0.20 7.14
C ILE A 453 5.61 -0.93 6.11
N TRP A 454 4.71 -0.71 5.15
CA TRP A 454 4.59 -1.55 3.97
C TRP A 454 5.88 -1.61 3.14
N ARG A 455 6.46 -0.47 2.75
CA ARG A 455 7.42 -0.39 1.64
C ARG A 455 8.39 0.78 1.73
N SER A 456 9.69 0.56 1.47
CA SER A 456 10.72 1.62 1.30
C SER A 456 11.78 1.22 0.26
N TYR A 457 12.33 2.22 -0.43
CA TYR A 457 13.48 2.07 -1.33
C TYR A 457 14.73 2.87 -0.87
N ARG A 458 14.60 3.67 0.20
CA ARG A 458 15.72 4.48 0.70
C ARG A 458 16.58 3.66 1.66
N ASN A 459 17.56 2.97 1.05
CA ASN A 459 18.58 2.12 1.69
C ASN A 459 19.12 2.67 3.03
N GLU A 460 19.52 1.72 3.90
CA GLU A 460 20.19 1.89 5.20
C GLU A 460 19.40 2.56 6.34
N LYS A 461 18.57 3.58 6.09
CA LYS A 461 18.03 4.41 7.18
C LYS A 461 16.89 3.76 7.95
N TRP A 462 15.88 3.22 7.26
CA TRP A 462 14.65 2.74 7.90
C TRP A 462 14.77 1.26 8.23
N GLY A 463 14.71 0.34 7.26
CA GLY A 463 14.92 -1.09 7.50
C GLY A 463 13.80 -1.77 8.29
N PHE A 464 12.63 -1.14 8.36
CA PHE A 464 11.42 -1.63 9.05
C PHE A 464 10.35 -2.16 8.06
N GLU A 465 10.52 -1.83 6.77
CA GLU A 465 9.65 -2.11 5.65
C GLU A 465 9.45 -3.61 5.33
N LEU A 466 8.18 -4.03 5.21
CA LEU A 466 7.81 -5.40 4.82
C LEU A 466 8.22 -5.73 3.38
N VAL A 467 8.23 -4.75 2.47
CA VAL A 467 8.72 -4.87 1.10
C VAL A 467 9.90 -3.92 0.91
N HIS A 468 11.06 -4.47 0.56
CA HIS A 468 12.33 -3.74 0.50
C HIS A 468 13.15 -4.12 -0.74
N GLU A 469 14.16 -3.30 -1.06
CA GLU A 469 15.26 -3.71 -1.93
C GLU A 469 16.25 -4.60 -1.17
N ASP A 470 16.72 -5.66 -1.81
CA ASP A 470 17.90 -6.40 -1.37
C ASP A 470 19.21 -5.72 -1.81
N LYS A 471 20.35 -6.37 -1.52
CA LYS A 471 21.69 -5.86 -1.87
C LYS A 471 21.94 -5.76 -3.37
N GLU A 472 21.17 -6.48 -4.18
CA GLU A 472 21.20 -6.46 -5.64
C GLU A 472 20.13 -5.50 -6.21
N ARG A 473 19.43 -4.73 -5.35
CA ARG A 473 18.29 -3.85 -5.67
C ARG A 473 17.10 -4.57 -6.30
N ARG A 474 16.92 -5.84 -5.96
CA ARG A 474 15.70 -6.58 -6.31
C ARG A 474 14.68 -6.39 -5.20
N GLU A 475 13.43 -6.28 -5.57
CA GLU A 475 12.33 -6.24 -4.62
C GLU A 475 12.16 -7.60 -3.92
N THR A 476 12.04 -7.57 -2.60
CA THR A 476 11.89 -8.75 -1.75
C THR A 476 10.93 -8.48 -0.59
N GLU A 477 10.34 -9.55 -0.07
CA GLU A 477 9.27 -9.55 0.92
C GLU A 477 9.78 -10.14 2.25
N ASP A 478 9.40 -9.54 3.38
CA ASP A 478 9.60 -10.12 4.71
C ASP A 478 8.53 -11.19 5.03
N VAL A 479 8.49 -12.23 4.20
CA VAL A 479 7.55 -13.35 4.30
C VAL A 479 7.49 -13.97 5.72
N PRO A 480 8.60 -14.12 6.47
CA PRO A 480 8.54 -14.59 7.86
C PRO A 480 7.74 -13.68 8.80
N LEU A 481 7.87 -12.36 8.68
CA LEU A 481 7.10 -11.40 9.48
C LEU A 481 5.65 -11.30 8.99
N MET A 482 5.42 -11.20 7.68
CA MET A 482 4.06 -11.21 7.10
C MET A 482 3.25 -12.43 7.53
N ARG A 483 3.85 -13.63 7.51
CA ARG A 483 3.17 -14.88 7.94
C ARG A 483 2.81 -14.86 9.42
N LEU A 484 3.69 -14.31 10.25
CA LEU A 484 3.45 -14.16 11.70
C LEU A 484 2.28 -13.21 11.96
N LEU A 485 2.29 -12.03 11.31
CA LEU A 485 1.23 -11.04 11.45
C LEU A 485 -0.13 -11.59 11.00
N ASN A 486 -0.18 -12.28 9.85
CA ASN A 486 -1.38 -12.99 9.40
C ASN A 486 -1.90 -13.99 10.44
N GLY A 487 -1.01 -14.75 11.07
CA GLY A 487 -1.39 -15.73 12.10
C GLY A 487 -1.97 -15.08 13.36
N VAL A 488 -1.41 -13.95 13.81
CA VAL A 488 -1.90 -13.21 14.98
C VAL A 488 -3.22 -12.50 14.68
N TRP A 489 -3.29 -11.69 13.63
CA TRP A 489 -4.46 -10.87 13.29
C TRP A 489 -5.68 -11.68 12.86
N SER A 490 -5.50 -12.88 12.31
CA SER A 490 -6.61 -13.81 12.03
C SER A 490 -7.08 -14.63 13.26
N GLY A 491 -6.48 -14.41 14.44
CA GLY A 491 -6.77 -15.18 15.65
C GLY A 491 -6.32 -16.65 15.62
N GLN A 492 -5.65 -17.09 14.54
CA GLN A 492 -5.19 -18.48 14.37
C GLN A 492 -4.03 -18.84 15.30
N VAL A 493 -3.16 -17.87 15.59
CA VAL A 493 -2.14 -17.99 16.64
C VAL A 493 -2.78 -17.62 17.97
N SER A 494 -3.40 -18.62 18.61
CA SER A 494 -3.70 -18.54 20.04
C SER A 494 -2.38 -18.28 20.78
N SER A 495 -2.23 -17.05 21.29
CA SER A 495 -1.06 -16.57 22.02
C SER A 495 -0.53 -17.65 22.96
N PRO A 496 0.74 -18.08 22.84
CA PRO A 496 1.23 -19.27 23.53
C PRO A 496 1.21 -19.03 25.03
N SER A 497 0.22 -19.63 25.72
CA SER A 497 -0.02 -19.43 27.16
C SER A 497 1.28 -19.48 27.93
N PRO A 498 1.62 -18.44 28.74
CA PRO A 498 2.96 -18.18 29.21
C PRO A 498 3.47 -19.33 30.08
N SER A 499 4.17 -20.25 29.44
CA SER A 499 4.76 -21.41 30.06
C SER A 499 5.99 -20.93 30.81
N LEU A 500 5.85 -20.71 32.12
CA LEU A 500 6.88 -20.21 33.05
C LEU A 500 8.10 -21.15 33.22
N LEU A 501 8.28 -22.10 32.30
CA LEU A 501 9.46 -22.94 32.20
C LEU A 501 10.51 -22.19 31.37
N PRO A 502 11.73 -21.94 31.89
CA PRO A 502 12.79 -21.39 31.08
C PRO A 502 13.10 -22.34 29.92
N PRO A 503 13.57 -21.83 28.77
CA PRO A 503 13.95 -22.69 27.65
C PRO A 503 15.00 -23.71 28.13
N PRO A 504 14.89 -25.00 27.73
CA PRO A 504 15.91 -25.98 28.06
C PRO A 504 17.27 -25.52 27.52
N PRO A 505 18.39 -25.81 28.23
CA PRO A 505 19.72 -25.50 27.72
C PRO A 505 19.92 -26.16 26.35
N PRO A 506 20.66 -25.52 25.42
CA PRO A 506 20.76 -26.00 24.04
C PRO A 506 21.35 -27.41 24.00
N GLN A 507 20.50 -28.38 23.69
CA GLN A 507 20.93 -29.76 23.45
C GLN A 507 21.60 -29.86 22.09
N GLU A 508 22.70 -30.60 22.03
CA GLU A 508 23.41 -30.87 20.79
C GLU A 508 22.50 -31.67 19.84
N ALA A 509 22.43 -31.26 18.57
CA ALA A 509 21.44 -31.77 17.64
C ALA A 509 21.80 -33.16 17.09
N GLU A 510 21.41 -34.23 17.79
CA GLU A 510 21.43 -35.58 17.22
C GLU A 510 20.45 -35.70 16.04
N SER A 511 20.95 -36.19 14.90
CA SER A 511 20.17 -36.30 13.68
C SER A 511 19.28 -37.55 13.66
N LEU A 512 17.96 -37.38 13.82
CA LEU A 512 16.97 -38.45 13.70
C LEU A 512 16.05 -38.25 12.50
N ALA A 513 16.32 -38.96 11.41
CA ALA A 513 15.52 -38.94 10.19
C ALA A 513 14.42 -40.01 10.23
N MET A 514 13.16 -39.61 10.11
CA MET A 514 12.04 -40.52 9.81
C MET A 514 11.14 -39.92 8.71
N GLY A 515 11.23 -40.49 7.50
CA GLY A 515 10.43 -40.08 6.34
C GLY A 515 9.25 -41.01 6.09
N GLY A 516 8.03 -40.57 6.40
CA GLY A 516 6.80 -41.25 5.99
C GLY A 516 6.51 -41.04 4.51
N ARG A 517 6.42 -42.11 3.72
CA ARG A 517 6.11 -42.05 2.28
C ARG A 517 4.63 -42.25 2.00
N PHE A 518 3.94 -41.21 1.55
CA PHE A 518 2.66 -41.33 0.85
C PHE A 518 2.90 -41.42 -0.67
N LYS A 519 2.05 -42.18 -1.39
CA LYS A 519 2.07 -42.26 -2.86
C LYS A 519 0.97 -41.37 -3.44
N CYS A 520 1.31 -40.57 -4.44
CA CYS A 520 0.36 -39.97 -5.38
C CYS A 520 0.57 -40.56 -6.79
N SER A 521 -0.40 -40.35 -7.68
CA SER A 521 -0.47 -40.98 -9.01
C SER A 521 0.36 -40.27 -10.08
N THR A 522 0.67 -41.00 -11.15
CA THR A 522 1.40 -40.50 -12.33
C THR A 522 0.50 -39.71 -13.26
N ALA A 523 0.68 -38.40 -13.31
CA ALA A 523 0.34 -37.55 -14.45
C ALA A 523 1.40 -36.43 -14.52
N LEU A 524 1.86 -36.10 -15.73
CA LEU A 524 2.78 -34.99 -15.98
C LEU A 524 2.03 -33.96 -16.81
N ASP A 525 1.73 -32.82 -16.20
CA ASP A 525 1.16 -31.67 -16.89
C ASP A 525 2.27 -30.61 -17.10
N PRO A 526 2.68 -30.32 -18.35
CA PRO A 526 3.68 -29.30 -18.63
C PRO A 526 3.18 -27.86 -18.37
N LEU A 527 1.88 -27.65 -18.14
CA LEU A 527 1.27 -26.36 -17.79
C LEU A 527 1.18 -26.13 -16.27
N ALA A 528 1.71 -27.06 -15.45
CA ALA A 528 1.69 -26.94 -14.00
C ALA A 528 2.57 -25.78 -13.50
N ASN A 529 1.93 -24.63 -13.19
CA ASN A 529 2.60 -23.53 -12.50
C ASN A 529 2.93 -23.90 -11.04
N CYS A 530 3.96 -23.27 -10.48
CA CYS A 530 4.46 -23.60 -9.13
C CYS A 530 3.46 -23.34 -7.98
N TRP A 531 2.35 -22.63 -8.24
CA TRP A 531 1.38 -22.21 -7.21
C TRP A 531 0.17 -23.13 -7.10
N SER A 532 -0.27 -23.76 -8.20
CA SER A 532 -1.43 -24.65 -8.20
C SER A 532 -1.11 -26.13 -7.96
N GLN A 533 0.10 -26.60 -8.32
CA GLN A 533 0.47 -28.02 -8.18
C GLN A 533 1.90 -28.21 -7.66
N ARG A 534 2.16 -29.38 -7.03
CA ARG A 534 3.31 -29.62 -6.13
C ARG A 534 4.63 -29.89 -6.86
N CYS A 535 5.33 -28.85 -7.34
CA CYS A 535 6.74 -29.02 -7.74
C CYS A 535 7.69 -29.23 -6.53
N CYS A 536 7.31 -28.80 -5.32
CA CYS A 536 8.20 -28.74 -4.15
C CYS A 536 8.50 -30.08 -3.45
N SER A 537 8.32 -31.23 -4.11
CA SER A 537 8.54 -32.56 -3.52
C SER A 537 9.38 -33.55 -4.35
N ASP A 538 9.86 -33.15 -5.53
CA ASP A 538 10.85 -33.92 -6.31
C ASP A 538 12.16 -33.12 -6.40
N PRO A 539 13.28 -33.60 -5.81
CA PRO A 539 14.56 -32.90 -5.81
C PRO A 539 15.21 -32.82 -7.21
N ALA A 540 14.66 -33.46 -8.24
CA ALA A 540 15.10 -33.29 -9.62
C ALA A 540 14.62 -31.97 -10.25
N TYR A 541 13.66 -31.26 -9.64
CA TYR A 541 13.07 -30.05 -10.19
C TYR A 541 13.34 -28.81 -9.33
N THR A 542 13.44 -27.66 -9.98
CA THR A 542 13.56 -26.35 -9.35
C THR A 542 12.51 -25.42 -9.96
N CYS A 543 11.72 -24.73 -9.11
CA CYS A 543 10.84 -23.67 -9.57
C CYS A 543 11.67 -22.43 -9.88
N TYR A 544 11.50 -21.88 -11.08
CA TYR A 544 12.07 -20.59 -11.48
C TYR A 544 10.95 -19.56 -11.55
N VAL A 545 11.07 -18.50 -10.76
CA VAL A 545 10.15 -17.35 -10.74
C VAL A 545 10.90 -16.16 -11.31
N ASN A 546 10.41 -15.59 -12.43
CA ASN A 546 10.92 -14.33 -12.97
C ASN A 546 9.99 -13.15 -12.62
N PHE A 547 8.68 -13.40 -12.57
CA PHE A 547 7.64 -12.44 -12.18
C PHE A 547 6.49 -13.18 -11.47
N PRO A 548 5.60 -12.50 -10.73
CA PRO A 548 4.49 -13.14 -10.00
C PRO A 548 3.54 -13.98 -10.88
N THR A 549 3.47 -13.68 -12.18
CA THR A 549 2.68 -14.39 -13.20
C THR A 549 3.48 -15.46 -13.98
N LEU A 550 4.81 -15.48 -13.85
CA LEU A 550 5.72 -16.34 -14.62
C LEU A 550 6.60 -17.19 -13.69
N ALA A 551 6.03 -18.33 -13.29
CA ALA A 551 6.66 -19.33 -12.42
C ALA A 551 6.53 -20.74 -13.03
N HIS A 552 7.66 -21.33 -13.44
CA HIS A 552 7.70 -22.63 -14.13
C HIS A 552 8.78 -23.56 -13.56
N CYS A 553 8.52 -24.87 -13.58
CA CYS A 553 9.41 -25.87 -13.00
C CYS A 553 10.35 -26.45 -14.07
N ARG A 554 11.67 -26.37 -13.85
CA ARG A 554 12.68 -26.97 -14.74
C ARG A 554 13.40 -28.11 -14.03
N THR A 555 13.81 -29.13 -14.77
CA THR A 555 14.75 -30.14 -14.28
C THR A 555 16.11 -29.50 -14.00
N GLY A 556 16.67 -29.72 -12.80
CA GLY A 556 18.02 -29.29 -12.47
C GLY A 556 19.05 -30.02 -13.34
N SER A 557 19.83 -29.28 -14.13
CA SER A 557 20.79 -29.84 -15.08
C SER A 557 22.06 -30.37 -14.38
N ALA A 558 21.94 -31.51 -13.70
CA ALA A 558 23.06 -32.24 -13.14
C ALA A 558 24.01 -32.72 -14.27
N GLY A 559 25.31 -32.48 -14.10
CA GLY A 559 26.33 -32.84 -15.10
C GLY A 559 26.33 -34.34 -15.40
N GLY A 560 26.17 -34.70 -16.68
CA GLY A 560 25.80 -36.06 -17.07
C GLY A 560 26.94 -37.09 -17.05
N ARG A 561 26.57 -38.35 -16.81
CA ARG A 561 27.27 -39.55 -17.31
C ARG A 561 26.27 -40.67 -17.61
N LEU A 562 26.22 -41.11 -18.86
CA LEU A 562 25.37 -42.21 -19.35
C LEU A 562 26.04 -43.57 -19.17
N ILE A 563 25.44 -44.50 -18.42
CA ILE A 563 25.68 -45.96 -18.52
C ILE A 563 24.39 -46.72 -18.16
N GLY A 564 24.01 -47.73 -18.96
CA GLY A 564 23.41 -48.97 -18.43
C GLY A 564 21.88 -49.10 -18.33
N THR A 565 21.26 -49.57 -19.41
CA THR A 565 19.93 -50.26 -19.42
C THR A 565 20.06 -51.74 -18.99
N PRO A 566 18.96 -52.54 -18.90
CA PRO A 566 17.71 -52.35 -18.15
C PRO A 566 17.31 -53.65 -17.38
N GLN A 567 16.19 -53.67 -16.62
CA GLN A 567 15.26 -54.83 -16.62
C GLN A 567 13.90 -54.56 -15.94
N SER A 568 12.91 -55.37 -16.31
CA SER A 568 11.50 -55.30 -15.90
C SER A 568 11.05 -56.53 -15.12
N THR A 569 10.07 -56.43 -14.20
CA THR A 569 9.26 -57.59 -13.80
C THR A 569 7.82 -57.21 -13.40
N LEU A 570 6.91 -58.19 -13.48
CA LEU A 570 5.46 -58.02 -13.32
C LEU A 570 4.91 -58.44 -11.93
N VAL A 571 3.84 -57.76 -11.52
CA VAL A 571 2.59 -58.30 -10.91
C VAL A 571 2.67 -59.30 -9.73
N ARG A 572 1.98 -58.96 -8.63
CA ARG A 572 0.97 -59.86 -8.01
C ARG A 572 -0.13 -59.09 -7.24
N ARG A 573 -1.34 -59.66 -7.21
CA ARG A 573 -2.53 -59.21 -6.46
C ARG A 573 -2.78 -60.13 -5.26
N ASN A 574 -3.45 -59.61 -4.22
CA ASN A 574 -4.41 -60.23 -3.27
C ASN A 574 -4.76 -59.16 -2.20
N GLY A 575 -5.94 -59.09 -1.57
CA GLY A 575 -7.23 -59.76 -1.82
C GLY A 575 -8.14 -59.78 -0.56
N PHE A 576 -9.34 -59.16 -0.62
CA PHE A 576 -10.41 -59.13 0.42
C PHE A 576 -10.06 -58.38 1.73
N ALA A 577 -11.01 -57.93 2.58
CA ALA A 577 -12.47 -58.20 2.71
C ALA A 577 -13.35 -56.91 2.86
N VAL A 578 -14.61 -57.04 3.36
CA VAL A 578 -15.74 -56.12 3.06
C VAL A 578 -16.69 -55.87 4.25
N MET A 579 -16.93 -54.58 4.61
CA MET A 579 -18.12 -53.96 5.27
C MET A 579 -18.64 -54.52 6.63
N PRO A 580 -19.61 -53.87 7.34
CA PRO A 580 -20.24 -52.52 7.25
C PRO A 580 -19.91 -51.66 8.52
N THR A 581 -20.60 -50.60 9.03
CA THR A 581 -21.86 -49.85 8.76
C THR A 581 -21.69 -48.34 9.03
N ASP A 582 -22.44 -47.52 8.28
CA ASP A 582 -23.26 -46.34 8.65
C ASP A 582 -23.01 -45.55 9.96
N GLU A 583 -22.67 -44.26 9.84
CA GLU A 583 -23.51 -43.11 10.25
C GLU A 583 -23.07 -41.82 9.49
N PRO A 584 -23.91 -40.78 9.31
CA PRO A 584 -23.60 -39.63 8.44
C PRO A 584 -23.29 -38.32 9.20
N ASP A 585 -22.03 -37.89 9.18
CA ASP A 585 -21.64 -36.54 9.61
C ASP A 585 -22.02 -35.47 8.57
N ALA A 586 -22.42 -34.29 9.05
CA ALA A 586 -22.83 -33.17 8.20
C ALA A 586 -21.63 -32.43 7.59
N ALA A 587 -21.74 -32.05 6.31
CA ALA A 587 -20.79 -31.15 5.68
C ALA A 587 -21.02 -29.70 6.17
N PRO A 588 -19.96 -28.94 6.49
CA PRO A 588 -20.08 -27.51 6.77
C PRO A 588 -20.41 -26.73 5.49
N GLU A 589 -21.18 -25.65 5.63
CA GLU A 589 -21.59 -24.79 4.52
C GLU A 589 -20.39 -24.07 3.87
N ALA A 590 -20.41 -23.97 2.55
CA ALA A 590 -19.41 -23.21 1.80
C ALA A 590 -19.77 -21.72 1.78
N LEU A 591 -19.00 -20.90 2.51
CA LEU A 591 -19.14 -19.44 2.47
C LEU A 591 -18.69 -18.88 1.11
N ALA A 592 -19.67 -18.48 0.29
CA ALA A 592 -19.52 -17.45 -0.72
C ALA A 592 -19.79 -16.07 -0.08
N HIS A 593 -19.41 -14.92 -0.63
CA HIS A 593 -18.91 -14.57 -1.96
C HIS A 593 -17.65 -13.68 -1.86
N PRO A 594 -16.89 -13.45 -2.96
CA PRO A 594 -16.02 -12.28 -3.03
C PRO A 594 -16.87 -11.01 -2.98
N HIS A 595 -16.54 -10.10 -2.06
CA HIS A 595 -17.11 -8.75 -2.03
C HIS A 595 -16.30 -7.83 -2.95
N ASP A 596 -16.95 -7.23 -3.94
CA ASP A 596 -16.39 -6.08 -4.64
C ASP A 596 -16.40 -4.86 -3.72
N PHE A 597 -15.25 -4.19 -3.60
CA PHE A 597 -15.07 -3.05 -2.70
C PHE A 597 -14.61 -1.82 -3.49
N THR A 598 -15.42 -0.78 -3.51
CA THR A 598 -15.06 0.55 -4.03
C THR A 598 -13.85 1.11 -3.28
N VAL A 599 -12.77 1.41 -4.01
CA VAL A 599 -11.51 1.89 -3.43
C VAL A 599 -11.47 3.42 -3.44
N VAL A 600 -11.11 4.02 -2.29
CA VAL A 600 -10.82 5.46 -2.19
C VAL A 600 -9.76 5.87 -3.22
N SER A 601 -10.12 6.78 -4.11
CA SER A 601 -9.24 7.19 -5.21
C SER A 601 -8.05 8.02 -4.72
N LEU A 602 -6.85 7.63 -5.17
CA LEU A 602 -5.61 8.37 -4.91
C LEU A 602 -5.57 9.74 -5.61
N ALA A 603 -6.32 9.91 -6.71
CA ALA A 603 -6.45 11.21 -7.35
C ALA A 603 -7.21 12.18 -6.44
N ASP A 604 -8.29 11.73 -5.81
CA ASP A 604 -9.17 12.55 -4.97
C ASP A 604 -8.41 13.07 -3.74
N ILE A 605 -7.65 12.20 -3.07
CA ILE A 605 -6.77 12.57 -1.94
C ILE A 605 -5.74 13.62 -2.38
N ARG A 606 -5.05 13.38 -3.50
CA ARG A 606 -4.00 14.27 -4.01
C ARG A 606 -4.56 15.62 -4.45
N ASP A 607 -5.70 15.63 -5.12
CA ASP A 607 -6.27 16.82 -5.73
C ASP A 607 -6.94 17.70 -4.63
N ALA A 608 -7.56 17.09 -3.61
CA ALA A 608 -8.01 17.79 -2.40
C ALA A 608 -6.83 18.40 -1.60
N TYR A 609 -5.72 17.65 -1.44
CA TYR A 609 -4.52 18.18 -0.79
C TYR A 609 -3.90 19.34 -1.59
N THR A 610 -3.77 19.18 -2.92
CA THR A 610 -3.22 20.20 -3.82
C THR A 610 -4.07 21.47 -3.78
N HIS A 611 -5.40 21.35 -3.78
CA HIS A 611 -6.29 22.50 -3.69
C HIS A 611 -6.22 23.18 -2.32
N ALA A 612 -6.12 22.43 -1.21
CA ALA A 612 -5.92 22.99 0.12
C ALA A 612 -4.59 23.78 0.22
N VAL A 613 -3.49 23.21 -0.30
CA VAL A 613 -2.19 23.89 -0.37
C VAL A 613 -2.30 25.16 -1.23
N ALA A 614 -2.89 25.08 -2.42
CA ALA A 614 -3.08 26.24 -3.30
C ALA A 614 -3.84 27.38 -2.60
N GLN A 615 -4.92 27.09 -1.88
CA GLN A 615 -5.65 28.08 -1.09
C GLN A 615 -4.79 28.73 0.00
N LEU A 616 -3.91 27.97 0.67
CA LEU A 616 -2.97 28.52 1.67
C LEU A 616 -1.86 29.38 1.04
N THR A 617 -1.33 28.97 -0.11
CA THR A 617 -0.26 29.73 -0.80
C THR A 617 -0.71 31.10 -1.32
N ALA A 618 -2.03 31.35 -1.39
CA ALA A 618 -2.60 32.62 -1.82
C ALA A 618 -2.45 33.76 -0.78
N ASP A 619 -2.06 33.46 0.48
CA ASP A 619 -1.56 34.45 1.44
C ASP A 619 -0.02 34.48 1.39
N PRO A 620 0.62 35.54 0.85
CA PRO A 620 2.08 35.64 0.75
C PRO A 620 2.81 35.60 2.09
N VAL A 621 2.11 35.78 3.22
CA VAL A 621 2.68 35.75 4.57
C VAL A 621 2.59 34.35 5.20
N ALA A 622 1.78 33.43 4.66
CA ALA A 622 1.75 32.04 5.09
C ALA A 622 2.95 31.24 4.52
N LEU A 623 3.33 31.53 3.26
CA LEU A 623 4.35 30.78 2.49
C LEU A 623 5.79 30.81 3.05
N VAL A 624 6.06 31.66 4.06
CA VAL A 624 7.39 31.79 4.68
C VAL A 624 7.48 31.02 6.01
N SER A 625 6.35 30.50 6.50
CA SER A 625 6.23 29.91 7.84
C SER A 625 5.62 28.49 7.86
N ALA A 626 5.39 27.88 6.70
CA ALA A 626 4.84 26.52 6.52
C ALA A 626 5.83 25.62 5.78
#